data_AF-A0A6V7M2V2-F1
#
_entry.id   AF-A0A6V7M2V2-F1
#
_cell.length_a   1.000
_cell.length_b   1.000
_cell.length_c   1.000
_cell.angle_alpha   90.00
_cell.angle_beta   90.00
_cell.angle_gamma   90.00
#
_symmetry.space_group_name_H-M   'P 1'
#
loop_
_entity.id
_entity.type
_entity.pdbx_description
1 polymer ?
#
loop_
_entity_poly.entity_id
_entity_poly.type
_entity_poly.pdbx_seq_one_letter_code
_entity_poly.pdbx_strand_id
1 'polypeptide(L)'
;LCSIYPQVVLTLDGGEVPYNISDEWTLASGDVVDYQYAIFVKNVKGVLGLQIHARNQKIEFTPGNEEYTFKINDEETSVSRLYNGTYVPEGSMFWSLKMTKWGETNSIELRNLPVQVIHSLNSVSLLVGNDLQGKIAGLCGILDGRYKNKIPNEYRFIGA
;
A
#
# COMPACT_ATOMS: atom_id res chain seq x y z
N LEU A 1 12.23 -4.06 3.12
CA LEU A 1 11.54 -2.81 2.72
C LEU A 1 11.31 -2.88 1.22
N CYS A 2 10.10 -2.63 0.76
CA CYS A 2 9.77 -2.43 -0.65
C CYS A 2 9.37 -0.98 -0.87
N SER A 3 9.70 -0.40 -2.01
CA SER A 3 9.29 0.96 -2.37
C SER A 3 8.86 1.00 -3.83
N ILE A 4 7.66 1.49 -4.07
CA ILE A 4 7.05 1.61 -5.38
C ILE A 4 7.01 3.08 -5.75
N TYR A 5 7.50 3.38 -6.94
CA TYR A 5 7.43 4.68 -7.61
C TYR A 5 6.68 4.51 -8.95
N PRO A 6 6.24 5.59 -9.61
CA PRO A 6 5.49 5.50 -10.87
C PRO A 6 6.12 4.63 -11.96
N GLN A 7 7.45 4.52 -12.00
CA GLN A 7 8.20 3.86 -13.08
C GLN A 7 9.21 2.81 -12.58
N VAL A 8 9.30 2.58 -11.27
CA VAL A 8 10.29 1.66 -10.70
C VAL A 8 9.78 1.06 -9.40
N VAL A 9 10.09 -0.22 -9.19
CA VAL A 9 9.80 -0.96 -7.96
C VAL A 9 11.12 -1.42 -7.34
N LEU A 10 11.34 -1.05 -6.09
CA LEU A 10 12.36 -1.61 -5.22
C LEU A 10 11.73 -2.77 -4.46
N THR A 11 12.15 -4.00 -4.75
CA THR A 11 11.54 -5.21 -4.19
C THR A 11 11.99 -5.46 -2.75
N LEU A 12 11.27 -6.34 -2.04
CA LEU A 12 11.64 -6.76 -0.68
C LEU A 12 13.00 -7.46 -0.62
N ASP A 13 13.44 -8.05 -1.73
CA ASP A 13 14.73 -8.72 -1.84
C ASP A 13 15.89 -7.74 -2.13
N GLY A 14 15.60 -6.44 -2.20
CA GLY A 14 16.59 -5.38 -2.34
C GLY A 14 17.10 -5.19 -3.76
N GLY A 15 16.29 -5.48 -4.78
CA GLY A 15 16.63 -5.11 -6.14
C GLY A 15 15.66 -4.12 -6.77
N GLU A 16 16.06 -3.57 -7.89
CA GLU A 16 15.41 -2.47 -8.59
C GLU A 16 14.89 -2.96 -9.94
N VAL A 17 13.58 -2.83 -10.15
CA VAL A 17 12.91 -3.34 -11.34
C VAL A 17 12.15 -2.20 -12.01
N PRO A 18 12.51 -1.81 -13.26
CA PRO A 18 11.71 -0.88 -14.05
C PRO A 18 10.30 -1.44 -14.26
N TYR A 19 9.29 -0.69 -13.85
CA TYR A 19 7.90 -1.09 -13.96
C TYR A 19 6.99 0.13 -13.96
N ASN A 20 6.20 0.30 -15.01
CA ASN A 20 5.23 1.38 -15.10
C ASN A 20 3.95 0.99 -14.35
N ILE A 21 3.66 1.68 -13.26
CA ILE A 21 2.40 1.51 -12.53
C ILE A 21 1.27 2.04 -13.42
N SER A 22 0.25 1.22 -13.66
CA SER A 22 -0.94 1.58 -14.44
C SER A 22 -1.89 2.47 -13.64
N ASP A 23 -2.88 3.05 -14.31
CA ASP A 23 -3.99 3.77 -13.69
C ASP A 23 -5.05 2.82 -13.07
N GLU A 24 -4.92 1.51 -13.32
CA GLU A 24 -5.68 0.45 -12.67
C GLU A 24 -5.02 0.00 -11.34
N TRP A 25 -5.83 -0.55 -10.44
CA TRP A 25 -5.33 -1.09 -9.17
C TRP A 25 -4.46 -2.33 -9.40
N THR A 26 -3.19 -2.24 -9.04
CA THR A 26 -2.20 -3.31 -9.14
C THR A 26 -1.80 -3.78 -7.74
N LEU A 27 -1.76 -5.10 -7.51
CA LEU A 27 -1.37 -5.68 -6.23
C LEU A 27 0.11 -5.39 -5.92
N ALA A 28 0.36 -4.56 -4.91
CA ALA A 28 1.71 -4.27 -4.40
C ALA A 28 2.23 -5.37 -3.49
N SER A 29 1.42 -5.76 -2.49
CA SER A 29 1.70 -6.85 -1.57
C SER A 29 0.40 -7.37 -0.97
N GLY A 30 0.19 -8.67 -0.94
CA GLY A 30 -0.92 -9.29 -0.22
C GLY A 30 -0.48 -10.61 0.40
N ASP A 31 -1.05 -10.93 1.56
CA ASP A 31 -0.89 -12.22 2.21
C ASP A 31 -1.74 -13.27 1.48
N VAL A 32 -1.08 -14.28 0.91
CA VAL A 32 -1.73 -15.34 0.12
C VAL A 32 -1.95 -16.63 0.90
N VAL A 33 -1.54 -16.66 2.18
CA VAL A 33 -1.70 -17.84 3.04
C VAL A 33 -2.86 -17.62 4.00
N ASP A 34 -2.80 -16.55 4.79
CA ASP A 34 -3.78 -16.27 5.83
C ASP A 34 -4.80 -15.19 5.40
N TYR A 35 -4.61 -14.59 4.21
CA TYR A 35 -5.48 -13.55 3.63
C TYR A 35 -5.74 -12.37 4.56
N GLN A 36 -4.76 -12.02 5.40
CA GLN A 36 -4.94 -10.99 6.42
C GLN A 36 -4.97 -9.57 5.85
N TYR A 37 -4.29 -9.36 4.72
CA TYR A 37 -4.26 -8.06 4.05
C TYR A 37 -3.99 -8.17 2.54
N ALA A 38 -4.38 -7.13 1.81
CA ALA A 38 -3.95 -6.89 0.44
C ALA A 38 -3.79 -5.37 0.21
N ILE A 39 -2.65 -4.98 -0.35
CA ILE A 39 -2.31 -3.59 -0.64
C ILE A 39 -2.17 -3.44 -2.15
N PHE A 40 -2.91 -2.50 -2.70
CA PHE A 40 -2.92 -2.16 -4.12
C PHE A 40 -2.44 -0.73 -4.32
N VAL A 41 -1.85 -0.50 -5.48
CA VAL A 41 -1.37 0.81 -5.93
C VAL A 41 -1.87 1.08 -7.33
N LYS A 42 -2.07 2.36 -7.64
CA LYS A 42 -2.35 2.83 -9.00
C LYS A 42 -1.63 4.15 -9.23
N ASN A 43 -1.45 4.55 -10.47
CA ASN A 43 -0.77 5.77 -10.85
C ASN A 43 -1.70 6.65 -11.70
N VAL A 44 -2.03 7.82 -11.17
CA VAL A 44 -2.84 8.81 -11.87
C VAL A 44 -1.93 10.01 -12.15
N LYS A 45 -1.50 10.16 -13.41
CA LYS A 45 -0.66 11.29 -13.87
C LYS A 45 0.63 11.49 -13.06
N GLY A 46 1.29 10.40 -12.64
CA GLY A 46 2.53 10.44 -11.86
C GLY A 46 2.32 10.45 -10.35
N VAL A 47 1.06 10.44 -9.90
CA VAL A 47 0.70 10.38 -8.48
C VAL A 47 0.21 8.99 -8.11
N LEU A 48 0.78 8.41 -7.05
CA LEU A 48 0.39 7.10 -6.58
C LEU A 48 -0.82 7.14 -5.64
N GLY A 49 -1.85 6.40 -6.02
CA GLY A 49 -2.95 6.01 -5.15
C GLY A 49 -2.63 4.73 -4.39
N LEU A 50 -3.33 4.55 -3.28
CA LEU A 50 -3.15 3.43 -2.37
C LEU A 50 -4.52 2.88 -1.96
N GLN A 51 -4.69 1.57 -2.04
CA GLN A 51 -5.86 0.89 -1.50
C GLN A 51 -5.39 -0.25 -0.60
N ILE A 52 -5.89 -0.31 0.62
CA ILE A 52 -5.55 -1.32 1.62
C ILE A 52 -6.83 -2.06 1.99
N HIS A 53 -6.79 -3.37 1.86
CA HIS A 53 -7.78 -4.28 2.44
C HIS A 53 -7.11 -4.94 3.62
N ALA A 54 -7.71 -4.83 4.80
CA ALA A 54 -7.25 -5.51 6.01
C ALA A 54 -8.49 -6.04 6.73
N ARG A 55 -8.62 -7.36 6.82
CA ARG A 55 -9.82 -8.03 7.34
C ARG A 55 -11.08 -7.52 6.63
N ASN A 56 -11.99 -6.86 7.36
CA ASN A 56 -13.28 -6.36 6.86
C ASN A 56 -13.27 -4.86 6.55
N GLN A 57 -12.08 -4.25 6.46
CA GLN A 57 -11.96 -2.82 6.21
C GLN A 57 -11.19 -2.56 4.92
N LYS A 58 -11.71 -1.60 4.16
CA LYS A 58 -11.09 -1.07 2.95
C LYS A 58 -10.74 0.39 3.18
N ILE A 59 -9.47 0.73 3.00
CA ILE A 59 -8.95 2.09 3.10
C ILE A 59 -8.46 2.49 1.72
N GLU A 60 -8.87 3.64 1.23
CA GLU A 60 -8.49 4.10 -0.10
C GLU A 60 -8.02 5.56 -0.07
N PHE A 61 -6.86 5.79 -0.67
CA PHE A 61 -6.31 7.09 -1.02
C PHE A 61 -6.25 7.16 -2.54
N THR A 62 -7.18 7.90 -3.16
CA THR A 62 -7.22 8.07 -4.60
C THR A 62 -6.77 9.49 -4.98
N PRO A 63 -5.74 9.65 -5.81
CA PRO A 63 -5.36 10.94 -6.36
C PRO A 63 -6.48 11.47 -7.28
N GLY A 64 -6.88 12.72 -7.08
CA GLY A 64 -7.80 13.46 -7.96
C GLY A 64 -7.08 14.53 -8.78
N ASN A 65 -7.85 15.27 -9.59
CA ASN A 65 -7.31 16.34 -10.45
C ASN A 65 -6.83 17.57 -9.63
N GLU A 66 -7.44 17.83 -8.47
CA GLU A 66 -7.10 18.99 -7.61
C GLU A 66 -6.89 18.60 -6.14
N GLU A 67 -7.51 17.50 -5.68
CA GLU A 67 -7.40 17.02 -4.29
C GLU A 67 -7.30 15.49 -4.22
N TYR A 68 -6.76 14.97 -3.10
CA TYR A 68 -6.81 13.54 -2.79
C TYR A 68 -8.16 13.21 -2.19
N THR A 69 -8.70 12.05 -2.55
CA THR A 69 -9.88 11.50 -1.88
C THR A 69 -9.45 10.43 -0.90
N PHE A 70 -10.00 10.48 0.30
CA PHE A 70 -9.78 9.48 1.35
C PHE A 70 -11.11 8.80 1.67
N LYS A 71 -11.14 7.47 1.53
CA LYS A 71 -12.33 6.66 1.80
C LYS A 71 -12.04 5.54 2.77
N ILE A 72 -13.02 5.24 3.62
CA ILE A 72 -13.04 4.07 4.47
C ILE A 72 -14.34 3.33 4.18
N ASN A 73 -14.25 2.06 3.79
CA ASN A 73 -15.40 1.23 3.42
C ASN A 73 -16.31 1.92 2.39
N ASP A 74 -15.71 2.52 1.37
CA ASP A 74 -16.38 3.28 0.30
C ASP A 74 -17.02 4.62 0.71
N GLU A 75 -16.99 4.96 1.99
CA GLU A 75 -17.47 6.25 2.49
C GLU A 75 -16.36 7.28 2.49
N GLU A 76 -16.60 8.42 1.85
CA GLU A 76 -15.68 9.55 1.86
C GLU A 76 -15.52 10.10 3.27
N THR A 77 -14.28 10.11 3.74
CA THR A 77 -13.94 10.54 5.08
C THR A 77 -13.19 11.86 5.00
N SER A 78 -13.79 12.92 5.56
CA SER A 78 -13.10 14.20 5.64
C SER A 78 -11.92 14.10 6.60
N VAL A 79 -10.74 14.46 6.09
CA VAL A 79 -9.48 14.46 6.85
C VAL A 79 -9.37 15.66 7.79
N SER A 80 -10.38 16.53 7.79
CA SER A 80 -10.55 17.59 8.80
C SER A 80 -10.67 17.06 10.25
N ARG A 81 -10.91 15.76 10.46
CA ARG A 81 -11.02 15.11 11.78
C ARG A 81 -9.69 14.60 12.36
N LEU A 82 -8.52 15.06 11.86
CA LEU A 82 -7.23 14.66 12.42
C LEU A 82 -7.00 15.26 13.82
N TYR A 83 -6.84 14.40 14.84
CA TYR A 83 -6.38 14.81 16.16
C TYR A 83 -4.85 14.67 16.22
N ASN A 84 -4.12 15.78 16.37
CA ASN A 84 -2.64 15.78 16.37
C ASN A 84 -1.99 15.05 15.18
N GLY A 85 -2.59 15.15 13.99
CA GLY A 85 -2.09 14.46 12.79
C GLY A 85 -2.24 12.93 12.86
N THR A 86 -3.13 12.41 13.71
CA THR A 86 -3.46 10.99 13.75
C THR A 86 -4.96 10.80 13.59
N TYR A 87 -5.32 9.94 12.65
CA TYR A 87 -6.66 9.42 12.47
C TYR A 87 -6.70 8.01 13.05
N VAL A 88 -7.52 7.83 14.09
CA VAL A 88 -7.88 6.51 14.59
C VAL A 88 -9.37 6.36 14.31
N PRO A 89 -9.79 5.37 13.50
CA PRO A 89 -11.20 5.16 13.22
C PRO A 89 -11.92 4.78 14.51
N GLU A 90 -13.09 5.38 14.76
CA GLU A 90 -13.94 4.99 15.89
C GLU A 90 -14.29 3.49 15.80
N GLY A 91 -14.07 2.75 16.88
CA GLY A 91 -14.34 1.31 16.95
C GLY A 91 -13.34 0.40 16.23
N SER A 92 -12.31 0.93 15.54
CA SER A 92 -11.25 0.10 14.96
C SER A 92 -10.05 -0.01 15.90
N MET A 93 -9.82 -1.20 16.45
CA MET A 93 -8.59 -1.53 17.18
C MET A 93 -7.47 -2.08 16.26
N PHE A 94 -7.73 -2.20 14.95
CA PHE A 94 -6.93 -3.03 14.04
C PHE A 94 -6.02 -2.23 13.10
N TRP A 95 -6.18 -0.91 13.01
CA TRP A 95 -5.23 -0.05 12.33
C TRP A 95 -5.28 1.37 12.90
N SER A 96 -4.19 2.10 12.69
CA SER A 96 -4.12 3.53 12.94
C SER A 96 -3.44 4.18 11.75
N LEU A 97 -3.98 5.34 11.35
CA LEU A 97 -3.42 6.16 10.29
C LEU A 97 -2.81 7.39 10.95
N LYS A 98 -1.49 7.47 10.91
CA LYS A 98 -0.78 8.67 11.33
C LYS A 98 -0.44 9.48 10.08
N MET A 99 -1.08 10.64 9.96
CA MET A 99 -0.90 11.60 8.88
C MET A 99 -0.13 12.80 9.39
N THR A 100 1.16 12.90 9.10
CA THR A 100 1.93 14.05 9.59
C THR A 100 1.48 15.35 8.94
N LYS A 101 1.12 15.30 7.65
CA LYS A 101 0.53 16.41 6.90
C LYS A 101 -0.09 15.92 5.59
N TRP A 102 -1.22 16.52 5.21
CA TRP A 102 -1.90 16.24 3.95
C TRP A 102 -0.97 16.54 2.76
N GLY A 103 -0.76 15.54 1.90
CA GLY A 103 0.09 15.68 0.71
C GLY A 103 1.61 15.54 0.94
N GLU A 104 2.07 15.25 2.14
CA GLU A 104 3.49 14.93 2.41
C GLU A 104 3.71 13.43 2.52
N THR A 105 3.91 12.93 3.75
CA THR A 105 4.14 11.52 4.05
C THR A 105 3.08 11.06 5.04
N ASN A 106 2.36 10.02 4.67
CA ASN A 106 1.35 9.37 5.49
C ASN A 106 1.90 8.02 5.92
N SER A 107 1.82 7.71 7.21
CA SER A 107 2.16 6.38 7.72
C SER A 107 0.88 5.67 8.16
N ILE A 108 0.61 4.53 7.56
CA ILE A 108 -0.50 3.66 7.93
C ILE A 108 0.09 2.45 8.65
N GLU A 109 -0.31 2.29 9.90
CA GLU A 109 0.08 1.15 10.73
C GLU A 109 -1.11 0.21 10.85
N LEU A 110 -0.95 -1.01 10.34
CA LEU A 110 -1.92 -2.08 10.53
C LEU A 110 -1.58 -2.80 11.84
N ARG A 111 -2.38 -2.59 12.88
CA ARG A 111 -2.12 -3.15 14.21
C ARG A 111 -2.28 -4.66 14.16
N ASN A 112 -1.35 -5.36 14.83
CA ASN A 112 -1.29 -6.83 14.85
C ASN A 112 -1.01 -7.49 13.50
N LEU A 113 -0.62 -6.73 12.48
CA LEU A 113 -0.08 -7.26 11.23
C LEU A 113 1.39 -6.83 11.11
N PRO A 114 2.29 -7.69 10.63
CA PRO A 114 3.69 -7.35 10.45
C PRO A 114 3.89 -6.52 9.18
N VAL A 115 3.03 -5.51 8.94
CA VAL A 115 3.05 -4.66 7.75
C VAL A 115 2.78 -3.21 8.12
N GLN A 116 3.64 -2.31 7.65
CA GLN A 116 3.46 -0.87 7.75
C GLN A 116 3.58 -0.25 6.36
N VAL A 117 2.72 0.72 6.07
CA VAL A 117 2.69 1.44 4.81
C VAL A 117 3.13 2.88 5.04
N ILE A 118 4.03 3.37 4.19
CA ILE A 118 4.43 4.76 4.12
C ILE A 118 4.08 5.26 2.72
N HIS A 119 3.21 6.25 2.63
CA HIS A 119 2.69 6.78 1.39
C HIS A 119 3.05 8.25 1.24
N SER A 120 3.41 8.65 0.04
CA SER A 120 3.57 10.03 -0.40
C SER A 120 3.03 10.15 -1.82
N LEU A 121 3.02 11.36 -2.38
CA LEU A 121 2.41 11.59 -3.70
C LEU A 121 3.04 10.75 -4.80
N ASN A 122 4.34 10.46 -4.73
CA ASN A 122 5.08 9.74 -5.77
C ASN A 122 5.68 8.42 -5.29
N SER A 123 5.37 7.97 -4.07
CA SER A 123 5.89 6.69 -3.58
C SER A 123 5.00 6.00 -2.57
N VAL A 124 4.97 4.67 -2.63
CA VAL A 124 4.38 3.78 -1.64
C VAL A 124 5.46 2.84 -1.16
N SER A 125 5.81 2.89 0.11
CA SER A 125 6.79 2.01 0.73
C SER A 125 6.14 1.07 1.73
N LEU A 126 6.53 -0.20 1.69
CA LEU A 126 6.03 -1.27 2.55
C LEU A 126 7.17 -1.82 3.40
N LEU A 127 7.02 -1.69 4.72
CA LEU A 127 7.81 -2.44 5.69
C LEU A 127 7.04 -3.71 5.99
N VAL A 128 7.65 -4.85 5.66
CA VAL A 128 7.06 -6.18 5.85
C VAL A 128 7.98 -6.96 6.78
N GLY A 129 7.40 -7.57 7.82
CA GLY A 129 8.13 -8.39 8.77
C GLY A 129 8.49 -9.77 8.19
N ASN A 130 9.56 -10.37 8.71
CA ASN A 130 10.10 -11.64 8.22
C ASN A 130 9.13 -12.82 8.37
N ASP A 131 8.13 -12.73 9.25
CA ASP A 131 7.11 -13.77 9.47
C ASP A 131 6.25 -14.05 8.23
N LEU A 132 6.26 -13.12 7.27
CA LEU A 132 5.56 -13.18 5.98
C LEU A 132 6.44 -13.66 4.81
N GLN A 133 7.71 -14.04 5.07
CA GLN A 133 8.60 -14.59 4.05
C GLN A 133 7.96 -15.78 3.34
N GLY A 134 7.86 -15.71 2.01
CA GLY A 134 7.24 -16.74 1.16
C GLY A 134 5.72 -16.85 1.25
N LYS A 135 5.06 -15.98 2.04
CA LYS A 135 3.60 -16.00 2.25
C LYS A 135 2.87 -14.83 1.58
N ILE A 136 3.59 -14.00 0.84
CA ILE A 136 3.07 -12.80 0.21
C ILE A 136 3.25 -12.84 -1.30
N ALA A 137 2.47 -12.05 -2.01
CA ALA A 137 2.50 -11.91 -3.46
C ALA A 137 2.30 -10.45 -3.87
N GLY A 138 2.76 -10.10 -5.08
CA GLY A 138 2.60 -8.77 -5.67
C GLY A 138 3.90 -8.21 -6.25
N LEU A 139 3.87 -6.92 -6.59
CA LEU A 139 5.03 -6.20 -7.13
C LEU A 139 6.26 -6.25 -6.20
N CYS A 140 6.05 -6.27 -4.89
CA CYS A 140 7.12 -6.29 -3.91
C CYS A 140 7.89 -7.62 -3.82
N GLY A 141 7.45 -8.67 -4.55
CA GLY A 141 8.03 -10.00 -4.47
C GLY A 141 7.62 -10.74 -3.20
N ILE A 142 8.35 -11.81 -2.85
CA ILE A 142 7.95 -12.75 -1.79
C ILE A 142 8.90 -12.81 -0.59
N LEU A 143 9.90 -11.92 -0.53
CA LEU A 143 10.90 -11.85 0.54
C LEU A 143 11.73 -13.14 0.71
N ASP A 144 12.00 -13.88 -0.37
CA ASP A 144 12.77 -15.13 -0.35
C ASP A 144 14.20 -14.99 -0.92
N GLY A 145 14.59 -13.78 -1.30
CA GLY A 145 15.88 -13.46 -1.91
C GLY A 145 15.97 -13.72 -3.41
N ARG A 146 14.91 -14.21 -4.08
CA ARG A 146 14.96 -14.63 -5.49
C ARG A 146 14.56 -13.54 -6.48
N TYR A 147 13.80 -12.54 -6.06
CA TYR A 147 13.18 -11.54 -6.93
C TYR A 147 13.85 -10.17 -6.83
N LYS A 148 15.19 -10.17 -6.80
CA LYS A 148 15.98 -8.92 -6.84
C LYS A 148 15.75 -8.18 -8.15
N ASN A 149 15.95 -8.84 -9.29
CA ASN A 149 16.02 -8.15 -10.58
C ASN A 149 14.82 -8.41 -11.49
N LYS A 150 13.72 -8.95 -10.96
CA LYS A 150 12.50 -9.24 -11.73
C LYS A 150 11.27 -9.24 -10.84
N ILE A 151 10.16 -8.76 -11.37
CA ILE A 151 8.84 -8.97 -10.77
C ILE A 151 8.36 -10.37 -11.18
N PRO A 152 7.90 -11.21 -10.25
CA PRO A 152 7.37 -12.53 -10.59
C PRO A 152 6.17 -12.43 -11.55
N ASN A 153 6.16 -13.23 -12.61
CA ASN A 153 5.09 -13.22 -13.63
C ASN A 153 3.73 -13.65 -13.07
N GLU A 154 3.73 -14.50 -12.05
CA GLU A 154 2.56 -15.10 -11.41
C GLU A 154 1.67 -14.05 -10.70
N TYR A 155 2.19 -12.84 -10.46
CA TYR A 155 1.50 -11.79 -9.72
C TYR A 155 1.07 -10.60 -10.58
N ARG A 156 1.16 -10.74 -11.91
CA ARG A 156 0.68 -9.72 -12.88
C ARG A 156 -0.83 -9.78 -13.15
N PHE A 157 -1.54 -10.76 -12.59
CA PHE A 157 -2.97 -10.96 -12.82
C PHE A 157 -3.71 -11.11 -11.50
N ILE A 158 -4.29 -10.02 -10.98
CA ILE A 158 -5.63 -10.02 -10.37
C ILE A 158 -6.24 -8.62 -10.61
N GLY A 159 -6.86 -8.46 -11.78
CA GLY A 159 -7.85 -7.43 -12.07
C GLY A 159 -9.03 -8.16 -12.70
N ALA A 160 -10.11 -8.27 -11.95
CA ALA A 160 -11.43 -8.66 -12.42
C ALA A 160 -12.40 -7.55 -12.01
#